data_AF-A0A9E4FJ89-F1
#
_entry.id   AF-A0A9E4FJ89-F1
#
_cell.length_a   1.000
_cell.length_b   1.000
_cell.length_c   1.000
_cell.angle_alpha   90.00
_cell.angle_beta   90.00
_cell.angle_gamma   90.00
#
_symmetry.space_group_name_H-M   'P 1'
#
loop_
_entity.id
_entity.type
_entity.pdbx_description
1 polymer ?
#
loop_
_entity_poly.entity_id
_entity_poly.type
_entity_poly.pdbx_seq_one_letter_code
_entity_poly.pdbx_strand_id
1 'polypeptide(L)'
;MADRSQPRQGAHPTPQTYLKVATILVILTAAEVAVLYIDALRPVFLPLFLVLSVAKFCLVVMFYMHLKFDSRLFSWVFVGGLLLAVAVGIVLMSLFQVVSTVANPREEGEVALVSEVEPEIDTPVLVEIPAENEQVSPPETGQAETPAVGGLVAMGQEIFMVAPANVGPQALWCNTCHQIEGLAAGLIGPDLTHIATDAGTRRPGMSAEQYIRESIANPEVFVPTGVERATAGLMTEAITSGLTDEQVDALVAYLMTLE
;
A
#
# COMPACT_ATOMS: atom_id res chain seq x y z
N MET A 1 -34.00 52.43 -50.38
CA MET A 1 -34.39 51.05 -49.98
C MET A 1 -33.52 50.68 -48.79
N ALA A 2 -34.10 50.67 -47.60
CA ALA A 2 -33.40 50.28 -46.37
C ALA A 2 -33.50 48.75 -46.23
N ASP A 3 -32.38 48.06 -46.44
CA ASP A 3 -32.26 46.63 -46.14
C ASP A 3 -32.13 46.46 -44.62
N ARG A 4 -33.23 46.04 -43.98
CA ARG A 4 -33.24 45.62 -42.58
C ARG A 4 -32.70 44.19 -42.51
N SER A 5 -31.39 44.08 -42.37
CA SER A 5 -30.77 42.84 -41.90
C SER A 5 -31.30 42.52 -40.49
N GLN A 6 -32.15 41.50 -40.40
CA GLN A 6 -32.57 40.93 -39.12
C GLN A 6 -31.34 40.36 -38.39
N PRO A 7 -31.13 40.67 -37.09
CA PRO A 7 -30.09 40.01 -36.33
C PRO A 7 -30.49 38.55 -36.13
N ARG A 8 -29.70 37.63 -36.67
CA ARG A 8 -29.79 36.19 -36.36
C ARG A 8 -29.56 36.03 -34.85
N GLN A 9 -30.61 35.74 -34.10
CA GLN A 9 -30.51 35.39 -32.69
C GLN A 9 -29.83 34.02 -32.58
N GLY A 10 -28.52 34.03 -32.34
CA GLY A 10 -27.75 32.84 -31.98
C GLY A 10 -28.26 32.30 -30.64
N ALA A 11 -28.49 30.99 -30.59
CA ALA A 11 -28.93 30.28 -29.40
C ALA A 11 -27.82 30.28 -28.34
N HIS A 12 -27.74 31.34 -27.54
CA HIS A 12 -26.83 31.39 -26.39
C HIS A 12 -27.49 30.69 -25.18
N PRO A 13 -26.81 29.71 -24.56
CA PRO A 13 -27.34 29.00 -23.40
C PRO A 13 -27.60 29.98 -22.24
N THR A 14 -28.77 29.86 -21.62
CA THR A 14 -29.21 30.78 -20.57
C THR A 14 -28.45 30.54 -19.26
N PRO A 15 -28.12 31.59 -18.48
CA PRO A 15 -27.44 31.47 -17.17
C PRO A 15 -28.09 30.47 -16.21
N GLN A 16 -29.40 30.27 -16.32
CA GLN A 16 -30.17 29.31 -15.53
C GLN A 16 -29.74 27.85 -15.76
N THR A 17 -29.24 27.51 -16.95
CA THR A 17 -28.76 26.16 -17.25
C THR A 17 -27.49 25.85 -16.46
N TYR A 18 -26.55 26.80 -16.41
CA TYR A 18 -25.31 26.67 -15.65
C TYR A 18 -25.57 26.56 -14.15
N LEU A 19 -26.47 27.39 -13.62
CA LEU A 19 -26.85 27.33 -12.20
C LEU A 19 -27.43 25.97 -11.81
N LYS A 20 -28.30 25.38 -12.65
CA LYS A 20 -28.83 24.02 -12.41
C LYS A 20 -27.71 22.97 -12.36
N VAL A 21 -26.77 23.01 -13.30
CA VAL A 21 -25.64 22.06 -13.34
C VAL A 21 -24.69 22.28 -12.15
N ALA A 22 -24.44 23.53 -11.74
CA ALA A 22 -23.69 23.84 -10.51
C ALA A 22 -24.33 23.20 -9.28
N THR A 23 -25.64 23.35 -9.11
CA THR A 23 -26.35 22.74 -7.98
C THR A 23 -26.19 21.23 -7.97
N ILE A 24 -26.31 20.56 -9.13
CA ILE A 24 -26.08 19.12 -9.24
C ILE A 24 -24.65 18.75 -8.84
N LEU A 25 -23.65 19.48 -9.34
CA LEU A 25 -22.25 19.24 -9.00
C LEU A 25 -21.98 19.39 -7.50
N VAL A 26 -22.53 20.44 -6.86
CA VAL A 26 -22.41 20.64 -5.41
C VAL A 26 -23.03 19.49 -4.64
N ILE A 27 -24.22 19.03 -5.01
CA ILE A 27 -24.87 17.87 -4.38
C ILE A 27 -24.01 16.62 -4.55
N LEU A 28 -23.47 16.38 -5.74
CA LEU A 28 -22.60 15.24 -6.00
C LEU A 28 -21.30 15.29 -5.18
N THR A 29 -20.73 16.48 -4.93
CA THR A 29 -19.54 16.65 -4.10
C THR A 29 -19.87 16.50 -2.61
N ALA A 30 -21.00 17.03 -2.15
CA ALA A 30 -21.46 16.83 -0.77
C ALA A 30 -21.74 15.34 -0.48
N ALA A 31 -22.32 14.63 -1.44
CA ALA A 31 -22.54 13.19 -1.35
C ALA A 31 -21.22 12.41 -1.25
N GLU A 32 -20.19 12.75 -2.05
CA GLU A 32 -18.85 12.15 -1.90
C GLU A 32 -18.29 12.35 -0.50
N VAL A 33 -18.29 13.59 -0.02
CA VAL A 33 -17.77 13.91 1.31
C VAL A 33 -18.55 13.14 2.38
N ALA A 34 -19.88 13.09 2.32
CA ALA A 34 -20.70 12.35 3.26
C ALA A 34 -20.39 10.84 3.27
N VAL A 35 -20.20 10.26 2.09
CA VAL A 35 -19.85 8.85 1.94
C VAL A 35 -18.51 8.56 2.61
N LEU A 36 -17.50 9.45 2.52
CA LEU A 36 -16.19 9.25 3.20
C LEU A 36 -16.30 9.03 4.71
N TYR A 37 -17.34 9.53 5.37
CA TYR A 37 -17.51 9.41 6.83
C TYR A 37 -18.25 8.14 7.27
N ILE A 38 -18.76 7.32 6.34
CA ILE A 38 -19.57 6.15 6.67
C ILE A 38 -18.72 4.88 6.57
N ASP A 39 -18.22 4.37 7.69
CA ASP A 39 -17.32 3.20 7.71
C ASP A 39 -17.89 1.95 7.00
N ALA A 40 -19.21 1.76 7.02
CA ALA A 40 -19.88 0.64 6.36
C ALA A 40 -19.73 0.62 4.83
N LEU A 41 -19.41 1.76 4.21
CA LEU A 41 -19.29 1.89 2.75
C LEU A 41 -17.82 1.81 2.27
N ARG A 42 -16.84 1.64 3.19
CA ARG A 42 -15.42 1.45 2.91
C ARG A 42 -15.08 0.51 1.74
N PRO A 43 -15.62 -0.71 1.64
CA PRO A 43 -15.24 -1.64 0.57
C PRO A 43 -15.70 -1.16 -0.83
N VAL A 44 -16.72 -0.30 -0.90
CA VAL A 44 -17.27 0.20 -2.17
C VAL A 44 -16.91 1.66 -2.44
N PHE A 45 -16.17 2.32 -1.55
CA PHE A 45 -15.76 3.72 -1.74
C PHE A 45 -14.98 3.90 -3.04
N LEU A 46 -13.91 3.16 -3.26
CA LEU A 46 -13.07 3.36 -4.44
C LEU A 46 -13.85 3.32 -5.77
N PRO A 47 -14.64 2.25 -6.08
CA PRO A 47 -15.40 2.22 -7.33
C PRO A 47 -16.52 3.28 -7.38
N LEU A 48 -17.17 3.58 -6.25
CA LEU A 48 -18.20 4.61 -6.19
C LEU A 48 -17.64 6.00 -6.50
N PHE A 49 -16.51 6.38 -5.88
CA PHE A 49 -15.86 7.66 -6.12
C PHE A 49 -15.27 7.77 -7.52
N LEU A 50 -14.78 6.65 -8.08
CA LEU A 50 -14.34 6.61 -9.47
C LEU A 50 -15.49 6.97 -10.42
N VAL A 51 -16.67 6.36 -10.24
CA VAL A 51 -17.86 6.67 -11.06
C VAL A 51 -18.33 8.10 -10.86
N LEU A 52 -18.39 8.59 -9.62
CA LEU A 52 -18.81 9.95 -9.30
C LEU A 52 -17.82 11.00 -9.86
N SER A 53 -16.52 10.71 -9.85
CA SER A 53 -15.48 11.57 -10.42
C SER A 53 -15.59 11.67 -11.94
N VAL A 54 -15.76 10.54 -12.65
CA VAL A 54 -16.00 10.53 -14.09
C VAL A 54 -17.27 11.30 -14.45
N ALA A 55 -18.36 11.09 -13.72
CA ALA A 55 -19.62 11.80 -13.94
C ALA A 55 -19.47 13.32 -13.77
N LYS A 56 -18.80 13.76 -12.70
CA LYS A 56 -18.51 15.19 -12.47
C LYS A 56 -17.63 15.78 -13.56
N PHE A 57 -16.55 15.08 -13.91
CA PHE A 57 -15.66 15.50 -14.99
C PHE A 57 -16.44 15.69 -16.29
N CYS A 58 -17.28 14.71 -16.67
CA CYS A 58 -18.14 14.83 -17.86
C CYS A 58 -19.09 16.03 -17.79
N LEU A 59 -19.74 16.28 -16.64
CA LEU A 59 -20.61 17.45 -16.46
C LEU A 59 -19.87 18.77 -16.62
N VAL A 60 -18.69 18.89 -16.01
CA VAL A 60 -17.83 20.08 -16.10
C VAL A 60 -17.38 20.32 -17.54
N VAL A 61 -16.85 19.28 -18.18
CA VAL A 61 -16.36 19.33 -19.56
C VAL A 61 -17.48 19.69 -20.54
N MET A 62 -18.65 19.05 -20.43
CA MET A 62 -19.77 19.31 -21.34
C MET A 62 -20.37 20.70 -21.16
N PHE A 63 -20.64 21.14 -19.92
CA PHE A 63 -21.42 22.35 -19.68
C PHE A 63 -20.55 23.56 -19.35
N TYR A 64 -19.53 23.44 -18.50
CA TYR A 64 -18.69 24.58 -18.07
C TYR A 64 -17.54 24.87 -19.04
N MET A 65 -16.95 23.84 -19.65
CA MET A 65 -15.97 24.00 -20.74
C MET A 65 -16.64 24.14 -22.12
N HIS A 66 -17.97 24.30 -22.15
CA HIS A 66 -18.78 24.57 -23.34
C HIS A 66 -18.74 23.52 -24.45
N LEU A 67 -18.11 22.36 -24.25
CA LEU A 67 -17.97 21.32 -25.29
C LEU A 67 -19.29 20.78 -25.85
N LYS A 68 -20.37 20.83 -25.07
CA LYS A 68 -21.71 20.46 -25.55
C LYS A 68 -22.26 21.48 -26.56
N PHE A 69 -21.89 22.74 -26.42
CA PHE A 69 -22.43 23.87 -27.20
C PHE A 69 -21.47 24.36 -28.28
N ASP A 70 -20.21 23.91 -28.26
CA ASP A 70 -19.19 24.31 -29.21
C ASP A 70 -19.09 23.34 -30.41
N SER A 71 -18.27 23.70 -31.39
CA SER A 71 -18.00 22.88 -32.57
C SER A 71 -17.29 21.56 -32.22
N ARG A 72 -17.57 20.51 -33.00
CA ARG A 72 -17.00 19.17 -32.80
C ARG A 72 -15.47 19.13 -32.85
N LEU A 73 -14.83 20.14 -33.44
CA LEU A 73 -13.37 20.25 -33.47
C LEU A 73 -12.80 20.36 -32.06
N PHE A 74 -13.41 21.17 -31.18
CA PHE A 74 -12.93 21.32 -29.81
C PHE A 74 -13.16 20.04 -29.00
N SER A 75 -14.25 19.31 -29.24
CA SER A 75 -14.46 17.99 -28.64
C SER A 75 -13.41 16.98 -29.07
N TRP A 76 -13.02 16.98 -30.35
CA TRP A 76 -11.98 16.09 -30.86
C TRP A 76 -10.61 16.42 -30.30
N VAL A 77 -10.23 17.69 -30.24
CA VAL A 77 -8.93 18.11 -29.67
C VAL A 77 -8.87 17.77 -28.18
N PHE A 78 -9.94 18.02 -27.43
CA PHE A 78 -9.99 17.71 -26.00
C PHE A 78 -9.90 16.20 -25.72
N VAL A 79 -10.72 15.40 -26.39
CA VAL A 79 -10.73 13.94 -26.21
C VAL A 79 -9.42 13.33 -26.72
N GLY A 80 -8.88 13.83 -27.83
CA GLY A 80 -7.57 13.43 -28.34
C GLY A 80 -6.45 13.69 -27.35
N GLY A 81 -6.43 14.87 -26.72
CA GLY A 81 -5.48 15.20 -25.65
C GLY A 81 -5.64 14.32 -24.41
N LEU A 82 -6.87 14.05 -23.99
CA LEU A 82 -7.16 13.14 -22.86
C LEU A 82 -6.67 11.71 -23.14
N LEU A 83 -6.96 11.18 -24.32
CA LEU A 83 -6.50 9.85 -24.73
C LEU A 83 -4.98 9.78 -24.84
N LEU A 84 -4.35 10.81 -25.40
CA LEU A 84 -2.89 10.90 -25.46
C LEU A 84 -2.27 10.90 -24.07
N ALA A 85 -2.82 11.66 -23.12
CA ALA A 85 -2.33 11.69 -21.74
C ALA A 85 -2.45 10.32 -21.06
N VAL A 86 -3.60 9.64 -21.22
CA VAL A 86 -3.79 8.27 -20.70
C VAL A 86 -2.80 7.30 -21.33
N ALA A 87 -2.61 7.35 -22.66
CA ALA A 87 -1.67 6.49 -23.35
C ALA A 87 -0.22 6.70 -22.88
N VAL A 88 0.22 7.96 -22.75
CA VAL A 88 1.55 8.28 -22.21
C VAL A 88 1.69 7.77 -20.77
N GLY A 89 0.68 7.94 -19.93
CA GLY A 89 0.68 7.41 -18.56
C GLY A 89 0.84 5.88 -18.52
N ILE A 90 0.11 5.15 -19.37
CA ILE A 90 0.25 3.69 -19.50
C ILE A 90 1.66 3.32 -19.96
N VAL A 91 2.19 4.00 -20.99
CA VAL A 91 3.54 3.74 -21.50
C VAL A 91 4.60 3.97 -20.42
N LEU A 92 4.49 5.04 -19.64
CA LEU A 92 5.42 5.32 -18.54
C LEU A 92 5.30 4.29 -17.42
N MET A 93 4.09 3.89 -17.04
CA MET A 93 3.88 2.81 -16.05
C MET A 93 4.50 1.49 -16.53
N SER A 94 4.28 1.10 -17.79
CA SER A 94 4.90 -0.09 -18.38
C SER A 94 6.42 0.02 -18.44
N LEU A 95 6.96 1.19 -18.78
CA LEU A 95 8.41 1.42 -18.79
C LEU A 95 8.99 1.25 -17.39
N PHE A 96 8.38 1.83 -16.35
CA PHE A 96 8.87 1.69 -14.98
C PHE A 96 8.75 0.26 -14.46
N GLN A 97 7.70 -0.48 -14.83
CA GLN A 97 7.59 -1.91 -14.53
C GLN A 97 8.74 -2.70 -15.18
N VAL A 98 9.02 -2.47 -16.46
CA VAL A 98 10.14 -3.10 -17.18
C VAL A 98 11.49 -2.71 -16.56
N VAL A 99 11.67 -1.45 -16.19
CA VAL A 99 12.90 -0.99 -15.51
C VAL A 99 13.02 -1.64 -14.14
N SER A 100 11.93 -1.81 -13.37
CA SER A 100 11.99 -2.55 -12.10
C SER A 100 12.29 -4.04 -12.30
N THR A 101 11.76 -4.67 -13.35
CA THR A 101 12.07 -6.08 -13.67
C THR A 101 13.53 -6.25 -14.10
N VAL A 102 14.07 -5.33 -14.91
CA VAL A 102 15.48 -5.37 -15.34
C VAL A 102 16.44 -4.95 -14.22
N ALA A 103 16.02 -4.06 -13.31
CA ALA A 103 16.79 -3.63 -12.16
C ALA A 103 16.84 -4.69 -11.04
N ASN A 104 15.89 -5.64 -11.02
CA ASN A 104 15.88 -6.77 -10.08
C ASN A 104 15.98 -8.13 -10.80
N PRO A 105 17.15 -8.53 -11.30
CA PRO A 105 17.34 -9.82 -11.97
C PRO A 105 17.49 -10.98 -10.97
N ARG A 106 16.46 -11.26 -10.18
CA ARG A 106 16.25 -12.56 -9.52
C ARG A 106 14.76 -12.87 -9.48
N GLU A 107 14.41 -14.13 -9.77
CA GLU A 107 13.06 -14.70 -9.81
C GLU A 107 12.35 -14.71 -11.18
N GLU A 108 13.05 -15.10 -12.27
CA GLU A 108 12.41 -15.83 -13.37
C GLU A 108 12.77 -17.31 -13.26
N GLY A 109 12.41 -17.90 -12.12
CA GLY A 109 12.34 -19.34 -11.92
C GLY A 109 10.96 -19.80 -12.33
N GLU A 110 10.87 -20.27 -13.57
CA GLU A 110 9.85 -21.15 -14.14
C GLU A 110 8.83 -21.70 -13.14
N VAL A 111 7.54 -21.42 -13.39
CA VAL A 111 6.41 -22.14 -12.78
C VAL A 111 6.47 -23.59 -13.24
N ALA A 112 7.34 -24.38 -12.61
CA ALA A 112 7.29 -25.82 -12.67
C ALA A 112 6.15 -26.25 -11.75
N LEU A 113 5.05 -26.64 -12.37
CA LEU A 113 3.96 -27.38 -11.78
C LEU A 113 4.53 -28.57 -10.99
N VAL A 114 4.72 -28.39 -9.67
CA VAL A 114 4.81 -29.52 -8.76
C VAL A 114 3.37 -29.96 -8.54
N SER A 115 2.98 -30.90 -9.39
CA SER A 115 1.84 -31.81 -9.21
C SER A 115 1.59 -32.05 -7.72
N GLU A 116 0.36 -31.82 -7.27
CA GLU A 116 -0.13 -32.36 -6.02
C GLU A 116 0.23 -33.86 -5.96
N VAL A 117 1.19 -34.21 -5.10
CA VAL A 117 1.38 -35.58 -4.62
C VAL A 117 0.85 -35.58 -3.22
N GLU A 118 -0.44 -35.86 -3.10
CA GLU A 118 -1.05 -36.37 -1.87
C GLU A 118 -0.29 -37.64 -1.48
N PRO A 119 0.33 -37.75 -0.29
CA PRO A 119 0.76 -39.06 0.17
C PRO A 119 -0.47 -39.81 0.67
N GLU A 120 -1.02 -40.64 -0.21
CA GLU A 120 -1.93 -41.74 0.11
C GLU A 120 -1.24 -42.62 1.16
N ILE A 121 -1.77 -42.58 2.39
CA ILE A 121 -1.38 -43.47 3.48
C ILE A 121 -1.93 -44.84 3.12
N ASP A 122 -1.08 -45.77 2.66
CA ASP A 122 -1.44 -47.17 2.65
C ASP A 122 -0.27 -48.12 3.00
N THR A 123 -0.48 -48.81 4.12
CA THR A 123 0.18 -50.02 4.64
C THR A 123 1.67 -50.01 5.10
N PRO A 124 1.96 -50.57 6.30
CA PRO A 124 3.32 -50.64 6.83
C PRO A 124 4.05 -51.90 6.35
N VAL A 125 5.27 -51.75 5.83
CA VAL A 125 6.24 -52.86 5.70
C VAL A 125 7.12 -52.88 6.95
N LEU A 126 7.00 -53.98 7.69
CA LEU A 126 7.75 -54.35 8.87
C LEU A 126 9.26 -54.45 8.55
N VAL A 127 10.07 -53.55 9.10
CA VAL A 127 11.51 -53.80 9.28
C VAL A 127 11.79 -53.76 10.77
N GLU A 128 11.98 -54.95 11.34
CA GLU A 128 12.39 -55.16 12.72
C GLU A 128 13.84 -54.68 12.90
N ILE A 129 14.06 -53.72 13.80
CA ILE A 129 15.37 -53.52 14.46
C ILE A 129 15.13 -53.65 15.96
N PRO A 130 15.77 -54.62 16.67
CA PRO A 130 15.50 -54.86 18.07
C PRO A 130 16.07 -53.77 18.99
N ALA A 131 15.20 -53.43 19.94
CA ALA A 131 15.38 -52.79 21.23
C ALA A 131 16.75 -52.85 21.93
N GLU A 132 17.15 -51.71 22.49
CA GLU A 132 17.56 -51.55 23.88
C GLU A 132 17.26 -50.09 24.29
N ASN A 133 16.07 -49.84 24.86
CA ASN A 133 15.76 -49.77 26.30
C ASN A 133 16.28 -48.50 26.99
N GLU A 134 15.37 -47.54 27.20
CA GLU A 134 15.17 -46.97 28.53
C GLU A 134 13.71 -46.49 28.64
N GLN A 135 13.01 -46.96 29.67
CA GLN A 135 11.59 -46.78 29.91
C GLN A 135 11.27 -45.48 30.68
N VAL A 136 9.99 -45.09 30.56
CA VAL A 136 9.10 -44.44 31.54
C VAL A 136 8.69 -42.98 31.26
N SER A 137 7.45 -42.84 30.76
CA SER A 137 6.59 -41.65 30.57
C SER A 137 5.92 -41.17 31.90
N PRO A 138 4.95 -40.21 31.96
CA PRO A 138 4.36 -39.27 30.98
C PRO A 138 4.10 -37.84 31.60
N PRO A 139 3.15 -37.01 31.12
CA PRO A 139 3.07 -36.29 29.83
C PRO A 139 2.94 -34.76 30.05
N GLU A 140 3.40 -33.90 29.14
CA GLU A 140 2.77 -32.57 29.02
C GLU A 140 2.97 -31.94 27.64
N THR A 141 1.83 -31.82 26.95
CA THR A 141 1.41 -30.69 26.10
C THR A 141 2.33 -30.22 24.96
N GLY A 142 1.86 -30.51 23.75
CA GLY A 142 1.99 -29.75 22.50
C GLY A 142 3.06 -28.65 22.46
N GLN A 143 4.20 -28.99 21.88
CA GLN A 143 5.14 -28.00 21.38
C GLN A 143 4.57 -27.40 20.10
N ALA A 144 4.10 -26.17 20.19
CA ALA A 144 4.04 -25.28 19.04
C ALA A 144 5.47 -25.11 18.53
N GLU A 145 5.70 -25.40 17.25
CA GLU A 145 6.99 -25.27 16.61
C GLU A 145 7.36 -23.78 16.54
N THR A 146 8.34 -23.36 17.34
CA THR A 146 8.96 -22.03 17.19
C THR A 146 9.59 -21.98 15.80
N PRO A 147 9.30 -20.97 14.95
CA PRO A 147 9.94 -20.87 13.65
C PRO A 147 11.46 -20.76 13.84
N ALA A 148 12.23 -21.54 13.07
CA ALA A 148 13.69 -21.42 13.08
C ALA A 148 14.09 -19.95 12.88
N VAL A 149 15.05 -19.45 13.66
CA VAL A 149 15.43 -18.02 13.70
C VAL A 149 15.67 -17.42 12.30
N GLY A 150 16.22 -18.20 11.36
CA GLY A 150 16.41 -17.75 9.97
C GLY A 150 15.10 -17.48 9.20
N GLY A 151 14.04 -18.22 9.51
CA GLY A 151 12.71 -17.99 8.93
C GLY A 151 12.06 -16.69 9.41
N LEU A 152 12.25 -16.35 10.68
CA LEU A 152 11.77 -15.07 11.24
C LEU A 152 12.48 -13.86 10.64
N VAL A 153 13.80 -13.94 10.46
CA VAL A 153 14.58 -12.87 9.83
C VAL A 153 14.12 -12.63 8.38
N ALA A 154 13.93 -13.70 7.60
CA ALA A 154 13.44 -13.60 6.24
C ALA A 154 12.02 -12.99 6.19
N MET A 155 11.13 -13.44 7.07
CA MET A 155 9.79 -12.88 7.21
C MET A 155 9.83 -11.39 7.59
N GLY A 156 10.69 -11.00 8.53
CA GLY A 156 10.85 -9.61 8.95
C GLY A 156 11.34 -8.70 7.84
N GLN A 157 12.29 -9.16 7.02
CA GLN A 157 12.74 -8.40 5.85
C GLN A 157 11.61 -8.20 4.83
N GLU A 158 10.82 -9.24 4.56
CA GLU A 158 9.68 -9.14 3.65
C GLU A 158 8.63 -8.15 4.18
N ILE A 159 8.27 -8.27 5.47
CA ILE A 159 7.36 -7.33 6.12
C ILE A 159 7.92 -5.91 6.07
N PHE A 160 9.22 -5.69 6.19
CA PHE A 160 9.79 -4.35 6.06
C PHE A 160 9.57 -3.75 4.66
N MET A 161 9.61 -4.58 3.61
CA MET A 161 9.49 -4.14 2.22
C MET A 161 8.04 -4.03 1.74
N VAL A 162 7.15 -4.90 2.24
CA VAL A 162 5.78 -5.00 1.76
C VAL A 162 4.82 -5.10 2.94
N ALA A 163 3.80 -4.25 2.93
CA ALA A 163 2.76 -4.27 3.94
C ALA A 163 2.00 -5.62 3.92
N PRO A 164 1.86 -6.32 5.07
CA PRO A 164 1.06 -7.54 5.15
C PRO A 164 -0.42 -7.28 4.83
N ALA A 165 -1.14 -8.28 4.33
CA ALA A 165 -2.54 -8.14 3.94
C ALA A 165 -3.50 -7.74 5.09
N ASN A 166 -3.14 -8.07 6.34
CA ASN A 166 -3.87 -7.67 7.55
C ASN A 166 -3.67 -6.18 7.90
N VAL A 167 -2.69 -5.52 7.31
CA VAL A 167 -2.52 -4.08 7.38
C VAL A 167 -3.15 -3.50 6.12
N GLY A 168 -4.16 -2.63 6.30
CA GLY A 168 -4.90 -2.05 5.18
C GLY A 168 -3.97 -1.36 4.16
N PRO A 169 -4.43 -1.07 2.93
CA PRO A 169 -3.57 -0.51 1.89
C PRO A 169 -2.99 0.84 2.34
N GLN A 170 -1.73 0.84 2.78
CA GLN A 170 -1.02 2.05 3.19
C GLN A 170 -0.20 2.56 2.01
N ALA A 171 -0.33 3.86 1.70
CA ALA A 171 0.40 4.47 0.59
C ALA A 171 1.92 4.54 0.85
N LEU A 172 2.34 4.49 2.11
CA LEU A 172 3.72 4.54 2.57
C LEU A 172 3.92 3.45 3.62
N TRP A 173 4.97 2.65 3.47
CA TRP A 173 5.32 1.56 4.38
C TRP A 173 6.75 1.74 4.93
N CYS A 174 7.25 0.79 5.75
CA CYS A 174 8.54 0.90 6.44
C CYS A 174 9.69 1.27 5.48
N ASN A 175 9.84 0.56 4.37
CA ASN A 175 10.86 0.80 3.34
C ASN A 175 10.77 2.16 2.62
N THR A 176 9.62 2.81 2.67
CA THR A 176 9.41 4.10 2.00
C THR A 176 9.85 5.25 2.90
N CYS A 177 9.73 5.07 4.21
CA CYS A 177 10.14 6.06 5.19
C CYS A 177 11.59 5.86 5.64
N HIS A 178 12.00 4.63 5.92
CA HIS A 178 13.30 4.32 6.50
C HIS A 178 14.32 3.85 5.47
N GLN A 179 15.55 4.33 5.62
CA GLN A 179 16.70 3.84 4.88
C GLN A 179 17.29 2.60 5.56
N ILE A 180 17.72 1.65 4.74
CA ILE A 180 18.63 0.56 5.09
C ILE A 180 19.60 0.43 3.91
N GLU A 181 20.90 0.61 4.15
CA GLU A 181 21.91 0.57 3.09
C GLU A 181 21.80 -0.72 2.25
N GLY A 182 21.73 -0.56 0.93
CA GLY A 182 21.61 -1.67 -0.01
C GLY A 182 20.22 -2.30 -0.12
N LEU A 183 19.24 -1.89 0.69
CA LEU A 183 17.88 -2.46 0.66
C LEU A 183 16.78 -1.41 0.43
N ALA A 184 16.77 -0.32 1.21
CA ALA A 184 15.73 0.68 1.20
C ALA A 184 16.33 2.09 1.25
N ALA A 185 15.77 3.00 0.46
CA ALA A 185 16.28 4.37 0.33
C ALA A 185 15.47 5.40 1.13
N GLY A 186 14.57 4.97 2.02
CA GLY A 186 13.57 5.84 2.65
C GLY A 186 14.15 7.15 3.20
N LEU A 187 13.50 8.28 2.87
CA LEU A 187 14.04 9.63 3.09
C LEU A 187 13.32 10.41 4.20
N ILE A 188 12.31 9.81 4.83
CA ILE A 188 11.39 10.48 5.74
C ILE A 188 11.77 10.21 7.21
N GLY A 189 12.01 8.94 7.53
CA GLY A 189 12.40 8.47 8.86
C GLY A 189 13.92 8.36 9.02
N PRO A 190 14.40 8.09 10.25
CA PRO A 190 15.81 7.86 10.52
C PRO A 190 16.35 6.64 9.75
N ASP A 191 17.66 6.66 9.49
CA ASP A 191 18.40 5.53 8.95
C ASP A 191 18.41 4.38 9.97
N LEU A 192 18.11 3.16 9.51
CA LEU A 192 18.06 1.95 10.31
C LEU A 192 19.21 0.97 10.00
N THR A 193 20.17 1.35 9.16
CA THR A 193 21.28 0.49 8.72
C THR A 193 22.06 -0.14 9.89
N HIS A 194 22.16 0.57 11.02
CA HIS A 194 22.89 0.13 12.23
C HIS A 194 21.96 0.07 13.46
N ILE A 195 20.66 -0.17 13.26
CA ILE A 195 19.68 -0.03 14.34
C ILE A 195 19.91 -1.01 15.49
N ALA A 196 20.48 -2.20 15.25
CA ALA A 196 20.75 -3.18 16.30
C ALA A 196 21.76 -2.67 17.33
N THR A 197 22.79 -1.95 16.88
CA THR A 197 23.82 -1.35 17.72
C THR A 197 23.34 -0.03 18.33
N ASP A 198 22.69 0.81 17.52
CA ASP A 198 22.19 2.12 17.92
C ASP A 198 21.07 2.06 18.97
N ALA A 199 20.11 1.14 18.82
CA ALA A 199 18.92 1.04 19.66
C ALA A 199 19.27 0.87 21.14
N GLY A 200 20.30 0.08 21.44
CA GLY A 200 20.78 -0.15 22.81
C GLY A 200 21.34 1.11 23.50
N THR A 201 21.65 2.16 22.74
CA THR A 201 22.16 3.44 23.27
C THR A 201 21.06 4.47 23.51
N ARG A 202 19.84 4.23 23.00
CA ARG A 202 18.78 5.26 22.96
C ARG A 202 18.10 5.48 24.31
N ARG A 203 17.97 4.44 25.13
CA ARG A 203 17.34 4.51 26.46
C ARG A 203 18.14 3.75 27.52
N PRO A 204 18.57 4.40 28.62
CA PRO A 204 19.27 3.72 29.71
C PRO A 204 18.42 2.60 30.32
N GLY A 205 19.01 1.41 30.46
CA GLY A 205 18.36 0.26 31.10
C GLY A 205 17.40 -0.54 30.21
N MET A 206 17.33 -0.24 28.91
CA MET A 206 16.53 -0.96 27.92
C MET A 206 17.45 -1.66 26.92
N SER A 207 17.14 -2.92 26.55
CA SER A 207 17.89 -3.59 25.48
C SER A 207 17.52 -3.03 24.10
N ALA A 208 18.40 -3.24 23.10
CA ALA A 208 18.12 -2.89 21.71
C ALA A 208 16.82 -3.55 21.19
N GLU A 209 16.65 -4.84 21.47
CA GLU A 209 15.47 -5.61 21.09
C GLU A 209 14.17 -5.02 21.69
N GLN A 210 14.21 -4.71 22.99
CA GLN A 210 13.07 -4.10 23.68
C GLN A 210 12.74 -2.72 23.08
N TYR A 211 13.77 -1.91 22.83
CA TYR A 211 13.61 -0.59 22.23
C TYR A 211 12.98 -0.67 20.84
N ILE A 212 13.46 -1.58 19.99
CA ILE A 212 12.93 -1.76 18.63
C ILE A 212 11.48 -2.24 18.69
N ARG A 213 11.17 -3.23 19.54
CA ARG A 213 9.80 -3.70 19.73
C ARG A 213 8.86 -2.58 20.18
N GLU A 214 9.28 -1.78 21.18
CA GLU A 214 8.48 -0.64 21.64
C GLU A 214 8.32 0.42 20.54
N SER A 215 9.37 0.68 19.76
CA SER A 215 9.33 1.64 18.64
C SER A 215 8.40 1.18 17.51
N ILE A 216 8.22 -0.13 17.30
CA ILE A 216 7.26 -0.66 16.31
C ILE A 216 5.83 -0.61 16.86
N ALA A 217 5.63 -1.10 18.09
CA ALA A 217 4.30 -1.23 18.67
C ALA A 217 3.72 0.12 19.16
N ASN A 218 4.57 1.00 19.69
CA ASN A 218 4.20 2.26 20.33
C ASN A 218 5.22 3.37 19.99
N PRO A 219 5.37 3.76 18.71
CA PRO A 219 6.44 4.65 18.24
C PRO A 219 6.46 6.03 18.89
N GLU A 220 5.33 6.51 19.40
CA GLU A 220 5.21 7.84 20.00
C GLU A 220 5.62 7.89 21.49
N VAL A 221 5.79 6.74 22.15
CA VAL A 221 6.20 6.67 23.56
C VAL A 221 7.59 7.27 23.76
N PHE A 222 8.48 7.06 22.79
CA PHE A 222 9.82 7.61 22.83
C PHE A 222 10.32 7.95 21.43
N VAL A 223 10.57 9.23 21.20
CA VAL A 223 11.23 9.74 19.98
C VAL A 223 12.63 10.21 20.37
N PRO A 224 13.71 9.58 19.86
CA PRO A 224 15.07 9.90 20.28
C PRO A 224 15.48 11.31 19.83
N THR A 225 16.11 12.06 20.73
CA THR A 225 16.69 13.37 20.41
C THR A 225 18.09 13.24 19.81
N GLY A 226 18.45 14.12 18.88
CA GLY A 226 19.80 14.13 18.27
C GLY A 226 19.99 13.11 17.16
N VAL A 227 18.91 12.46 16.72
CA VAL A 227 18.90 11.49 15.62
C VAL A 227 18.23 12.14 14.43
N GLU A 228 18.92 12.16 13.29
CA GLU A 228 18.41 12.78 12.07
C GLU A 228 17.09 12.10 11.65
N ARG A 229 16.11 12.91 11.23
CA ARG A 229 14.76 12.47 10.79
C ARG A 229 13.90 11.77 11.86
N ALA A 230 14.35 11.65 13.12
CA ALA A 230 13.50 11.22 14.22
C ALA A 230 12.56 12.36 14.66
N THR A 231 11.36 12.42 14.06
CA THR A 231 10.38 13.50 14.28
C THR A 231 9.09 12.93 14.87
N ALA A 232 8.61 13.53 15.96
CA ALA A 232 7.35 13.15 16.59
C ALA A 232 6.16 13.33 15.64
N GLY A 233 5.22 12.39 15.66
CA GLY A 233 4.01 12.39 14.85
C GLY A 233 4.18 11.91 13.40
N LEU A 234 5.38 11.49 12.97
CA LEU A 234 5.59 10.86 11.66
C LEU A 234 5.36 9.33 11.72
N MET A 235 6.07 8.65 12.62
CA MET A 235 5.85 7.24 12.90
C MET A 235 4.74 7.12 13.95
N THR A 236 3.53 6.77 13.52
CA THR A 236 2.34 6.69 14.38
C THR A 236 1.89 5.24 14.56
N GLU A 237 1.19 4.95 15.66
CA GLU A 237 0.67 3.60 15.95
C GLU A 237 -0.26 3.08 14.84
N ALA A 238 -0.98 3.96 14.15
CA ALA A 238 -1.88 3.57 13.05
C ALA A 238 -1.16 2.90 11.86
N ILE A 239 0.15 3.08 11.73
CA ILE A 239 0.97 2.42 10.69
C ILE A 239 1.12 0.93 11.03
N THR A 240 1.35 0.61 12.30
CA THR A 240 1.72 -0.74 12.76
C THR A 240 0.60 -1.46 13.51
N SER A 241 -0.51 -0.79 13.85
CA SER A 241 -1.62 -1.34 14.64
C SER A 241 -2.31 -2.57 14.03
N GLY A 242 -2.10 -2.81 12.74
CA GLY A 242 -2.62 -3.98 12.05
C GLY A 242 -1.73 -5.23 12.18
N LEU A 243 -0.48 -5.09 12.63
CA LEU A 243 0.49 -6.19 12.72
C LEU A 243 0.13 -7.17 13.84
N THR A 244 0.37 -8.46 13.61
CA THR A 244 0.30 -9.49 14.65
C THR A 244 1.58 -9.51 15.49
N ASP A 245 1.52 -10.09 16.69
CA ASP A 245 2.71 -10.25 17.53
C ASP A 245 3.83 -10.99 16.79
N GLU A 246 3.51 -12.07 16.06
CA GLU A 246 4.49 -12.80 15.23
C GLU A 246 5.15 -11.92 14.16
N GLN A 247 4.38 -11.02 13.53
CA GLN A 247 4.92 -10.09 12.54
C GLN A 247 5.82 -9.03 13.16
N VAL A 248 5.48 -8.55 14.36
CA VAL A 248 6.34 -7.67 15.15
C VAL A 248 7.62 -8.40 15.54
N ASP A 249 7.52 -9.64 15.99
CA ASP A 249 8.67 -10.49 16.37
C ASP A 249 9.61 -10.72 15.18
N ALA A 250 9.04 -10.99 14.00
CA ALA A 250 9.81 -11.14 12.76
C ALA A 250 10.54 -9.84 12.39
N LEU A 251 9.86 -8.69 12.44
CA LEU A 251 10.49 -7.39 12.19
C LEU A 251 11.62 -7.10 13.18
N VAL A 252 11.42 -7.37 14.48
CA VAL A 252 12.46 -7.21 15.50
C VAL A 252 13.64 -8.12 15.20
N ALA A 253 13.40 -9.40 14.89
CA ALA A 253 14.45 -10.35 14.55
C ALA A 253 15.27 -9.89 13.35
N TYR A 254 14.61 -9.39 12.30
CA TYR A 254 15.28 -8.81 11.14
C TYR A 254 16.09 -7.55 11.48
N LEU A 255 15.50 -6.57 12.17
CA LEU A 255 16.18 -5.32 12.52
C LEU A 255 17.36 -5.53 13.48
N MET A 256 17.32 -6.57 14.31
CA MET A 256 18.45 -6.98 15.16
C MET A 256 19.63 -7.56 14.37
N THR A 257 19.48 -7.85 13.06
CA THR A 257 20.61 -8.24 12.19
C THR A 257 21.37 -7.06 11.59
N LEU A 258 20.87 -5.83 11.78
CA LEU A 258 21.40 -4.61 11.17
C LEU A 258 22.38 -3.91 12.13
N GLU A 259 23.64 -4.35 12.13
CA GLU A 259 24.72 -3.87 13.01
C GLU A 259 25.50 -2.67 12.48
#